data_AF-A0AAE0S9D2-F1
#
_entry.id   AF-A0AAE0S9D2-F1
#
_cell.length_a   1.000
_cell.length_b   1.000
_cell.length_c   1.000
_cell.angle_alpha   90.00
_cell.angle_beta   90.00
_cell.angle_gamma   90.00
#
_symmetry.space_group_name_H-M   'P 1'
#
loop_
_entity.id
_entity.type
_entity.pdbx_description
1 polymer ?
#
loop_
_entity_poly.entity_id
_entity_poly.type
_entity_poly.pdbx_seq_one_letter_code
_entity_poly.pdbx_strand_id
1 'polypeptide(L)'
;MSEFKVGYANVAAMCTDRSVSLVEDSMNIYTANIIAHELSHSLGSNHDGDWNMCSAAEGLMMAPDRTSTQDVHKEWLFSSCTADYIKHYMNQLDGRNSNCLRVDNNLRPFLQDIEYSKHMYGSLYGADEQCQIKYGPHSYVCRVSTKFSLLHSHT
;
A
#
# COMPACT_ATOMS: atom_id res chain seq x y z
N MET A 1 14.68 9.24 7.04
CA MET A 1 13.36 9.55 7.64
C MET A 1 12.55 8.27 7.52
N SER A 2 12.00 7.76 8.63
CA SER A 2 10.96 6.73 8.57
C SER A 2 9.70 7.40 8.02
N GLU A 3 9.17 6.93 6.91
CA GLU A 3 7.84 7.32 6.47
C GLU A 3 6.84 6.44 7.24
N PHE A 4 6.00 7.02 8.08
CA PHE A 4 4.98 6.26 8.79
C PHE A 4 3.84 5.91 7.81
N LYS A 5 3.24 4.74 7.94
CA LYS A 5 1.95 4.47 7.28
C LYS A 5 0.91 5.31 8.02
N VAL A 6 0.35 6.32 7.37
CA VAL A 6 -0.67 7.18 8.00
C VAL A 6 -2.05 6.79 7.47
N GLY A 7 -2.71 5.96 8.25
CA GLY A 7 -4.04 5.45 7.97
C GLY A 7 -4.70 4.94 9.25
N TYR A 8 -5.97 4.55 9.12
CA TYR A 8 -6.74 3.95 10.19
C TYR A 8 -7.79 3.00 9.63
N ALA A 9 -7.92 1.82 10.22
CA ALA A 9 -9.00 0.89 9.95
C ALA A 9 -9.41 0.14 11.21
N ASN A 10 -10.69 -0.23 11.29
CA ASN A 10 -11.14 -1.18 12.29
C ASN A 10 -10.70 -2.59 11.89
N VAL A 11 -9.95 -3.28 12.74
CA VAL A 11 -9.54 -4.66 12.49
C VAL A 11 -10.78 -5.56 12.46
N ALA A 12 -10.85 -6.44 11.46
CA ALA A 12 -11.91 -7.45 11.32
C ALA A 12 -13.32 -6.83 11.29
N ALA A 13 -13.48 -5.72 10.56
CA ALA A 13 -14.74 -4.98 10.48
C ALA A 13 -15.44 -5.06 9.12
N MET A 14 -14.83 -5.69 8.10
CA MET A 14 -15.47 -5.86 6.79
C MET A 14 -16.84 -6.56 6.94
N CYS A 15 -17.85 -6.12 6.19
CA CYS A 15 -19.24 -6.60 6.31
C CYS A 15 -19.93 -6.30 7.66
N THR A 16 -19.44 -5.32 8.40
CA THR A 16 -20.10 -4.74 9.58
C THR A 16 -20.39 -3.25 9.36
N ASP A 17 -21.12 -2.63 10.28
CA ASP A 17 -21.35 -1.18 10.32
C ASP A 17 -20.08 -0.35 10.60
N ARG A 18 -18.97 -1.00 10.98
CA ARG A 18 -17.67 -0.37 11.24
C ARG A 18 -16.67 -0.52 10.08
N SER A 19 -17.12 -1.02 8.93
CA SER A 19 -16.30 -1.27 7.74
C SER A 19 -15.87 0.05 7.07
N VAL A 20 -14.89 0.73 7.68
CA VAL A 20 -14.34 2.01 7.21
C VAL A 20 -12.82 1.99 7.38
N SER A 21 -12.14 2.52 6.36
CA SER A 21 -10.71 2.84 6.40
C SER A 21 -10.50 4.30 6.03
N LEU A 22 -9.57 4.96 6.70
CA LEU A 22 -9.06 6.30 6.40
C LEU A 22 -7.61 6.18 5.96
N VAL A 23 -7.23 6.91 4.91
CA VAL A 23 -5.86 6.92 4.39
C VAL A 23 -5.44 8.37 4.14
N GLU A 24 -4.26 8.74 4.61
CA GLU A 24 -3.63 9.99 4.20
C GLU A 24 -3.02 9.82 2.80
N ASP A 25 -3.43 10.68 1.87
CA ASP A 25 -2.84 10.69 0.54
C ASP A 25 -1.43 11.31 0.58
N SER A 26 -0.43 10.49 0.32
CA SER A 26 0.98 10.87 0.22
C SER A 26 1.35 11.50 -1.13
N MET A 27 0.38 11.65 -2.04
CA MET A 27 0.54 12.19 -3.39
C MET A 27 1.62 11.46 -4.20
N ASN A 28 1.73 10.15 -4.00
CA ASN A 28 2.68 9.27 -4.69
C ASN A 28 2.15 7.83 -4.71
N ILE A 29 2.91 6.91 -5.32
CA ILE A 29 2.51 5.50 -5.43
C ILE A 29 2.34 4.81 -4.06
N TYR A 30 2.98 5.32 -3.01
CA TYR A 30 2.90 4.72 -1.68
C TYR A 30 1.52 4.89 -1.01
N THR A 31 0.68 5.83 -1.46
CA THR A 31 -0.73 5.89 -1.05
C THR A 31 -1.43 4.54 -1.32
N ALA A 32 -1.14 3.87 -2.45
CA ALA A 32 -1.72 2.57 -2.76
C ALA A 32 -1.31 1.47 -1.76
N ASN A 33 -0.09 1.56 -1.22
CA ASN A 33 0.37 0.65 -0.19
C ASN A 33 -0.34 0.88 1.15
N ILE A 34 -0.59 2.14 1.53
CA ILE A 34 -1.35 2.47 2.75
C ILE A 34 -2.79 1.97 2.58
N ILE A 35 -3.43 2.19 1.43
CA ILE A 35 -4.76 1.63 1.12
C ILE A 35 -4.79 0.12 1.32
N ALA A 36 -3.81 -0.61 0.76
CA ALA A 36 -3.75 -2.06 0.90
C ALA A 36 -3.54 -2.51 2.35
N HIS A 37 -2.74 -1.77 3.12
CA HIS A 37 -2.51 -2.02 4.56
C HIS A 37 -3.80 -1.86 5.38
N GLU A 38 -4.50 -0.73 5.24
CA GLU A 38 -5.74 -0.47 5.98
C GLU A 38 -6.89 -1.39 5.55
N LEU A 39 -6.93 -1.77 4.28
CA LEU A 39 -7.86 -2.78 3.79
C LEU A 39 -7.58 -4.15 4.42
N SER A 40 -6.31 -4.53 4.54
CA SER A 40 -5.92 -5.79 5.19
C SER A 40 -6.34 -5.84 6.66
N HIS A 41 -6.24 -4.72 7.40
CA HIS A 41 -6.82 -4.60 8.73
C HIS A 41 -8.33 -4.83 8.73
N SER A 42 -9.07 -4.16 7.83
CA SER A 42 -10.51 -4.37 7.69
C SER A 42 -10.87 -5.83 7.41
N LEU A 43 -10.00 -6.55 6.68
CA LEU A 43 -10.09 -7.98 6.37
C LEU A 43 -9.53 -8.90 7.48
N GLY A 44 -9.18 -8.35 8.65
CA GLY A 44 -8.89 -9.09 9.88
C GLY A 44 -7.42 -9.31 10.21
N SER A 45 -6.50 -8.72 9.44
CA SER A 45 -5.06 -8.84 9.70
C SER A 45 -4.61 -7.94 10.83
N ASN A 46 -3.76 -8.46 11.72
CA ASN A 46 -2.93 -7.65 12.62
C ASN A 46 -1.60 -7.30 11.96
N HIS A 47 -0.80 -6.46 12.61
CA HIS A 47 0.55 -6.15 12.16
C HIS A 47 1.48 -7.37 12.24
N ASP A 48 2.44 -7.45 11.33
CA ASP A 48 3.58 -8.36 11.49
C ASP A 48 4.34 -7.98 12.77
N GLY A 49 4.68 -8.97 13.59
CA GLY A 49 5.32 -8.77 14.89
C GLY A 49 4.36 -8.54 16.06
N ASP A 50 3.05 -8.40 15.80
CA ASP A 50 2.04 -8.28 16.84
C ASP A 50 1.46 -9.65 17.22
N TRP A 51 2.07 -10.27 18.24
CA TRP A 51 1.68 -11.58 18.78
C TRP A 51 1.56 -12.71 17.74
N ASN A 52 2.37 -12.65 16.68
CA ASN A 52 2.44 -13.66 15.63
C ASN A 52 3.89 -13.97 15.26
N MET A 53 4.08 -14.98 14.39
CA MET A 53 5.40 -15.49 14.04
C MET A 53 6.13 -14.68 12.95
N CYS A 54 5.45 -13.73 12.31
CA CYS A 54 6.02 -12.90 11.25
C CYS A 54 6.73 -11.70 11.88
N SER A 55 7.89 -11.33 11.36
CA SER A 55 8.71 -10.27 11.95
C SER A 55 8.39 -8.90 11.34
N ALA A 56 8.13 -7.91 12.19
CA ALA A 56 8.02 -6.50 11.77
C ALA A 56 9.28 -6.01 11.02
N ALA A 57 10.46 -6.55 11.35
CA ALA A 57 11.73 -6.16 10.76
C ALA A 57 11.91 -6.62 9.30
N GLU A 58 11.06 -7.54 8.81
CA GLU A 58 11.06 -7.91 7.38
C GLU A 58 10.52 -6.79 6.49
N GLY A 59 9.76 -5.85 7.06
CA GLY A 59 9.22 -4.69 6.36
C GLY A 59 8.22 -5.05 5.26
N LEU A 60 7.45 -6.13 5.48
CA LEU A 60 6.37 -6.55 4.59
C LEU A 60 5.15 -5.61 4.71
N MET A 61 4.12 -5.84 3.90
CA MET A 61 2.97 -4.94 3.79
C MET A 61 2.25 -4.70 5.11
N MET A 62 2.25 -5.63 6.07
CA MET A 62 1.64 -5.46 7.39
C MET A 62 2.64 -5.13 8.51
N ALA A 63 3.90 -4.80 8.21
CA ALA A 63 4.79 -4.21 9.21
C ALA A 63 4.17 -2.89 9.75
N PRO A 64 4.27 -2.61 11.07
CA PRO A 64 3.63 -1.45 11.69
C PRO A 64 4.19 -0.12 11.18
N ASP A 65 5.50 -0.09 10.89
CA ASP A 65 6.19 1.07 10.34
C ASP A 65 6.83 0.74 8.99
N ARG A 66 7.01 1.76 8.14
CA ARG A 66 7.93 1.62 7.01
C ARG A 66 9.34 1.78 7.54
N THR A 67 9.96 0.65 7.85
CA THR A 67 11.41 0.62 7.97
C THR A 67 11.98 0.72 6.56
N SER A 68 13.02 1.53 6.40
CA SER A 68 13.82 1.57 5.17
C SER A 68 14.48 0.20 5.00
N THR A 69 13.76 -0.77 4.44
CA THR A 69 14.34 -2.05 4.05
C THR A 69 15.35 -1.78 2.93
N GLN A 70 16.44 -2.56 2.88
CA GLN A 70 17.32 -2.53 1.70
C GLN A 70 16.60 -3.03 0.44
N ASP A 71 15.45 -3.71 0.61
CA ASP A 71 14.64 -4.28 -0.45
C ASP A 71 13.27 -3.58 -0.49
N VAL A 72 13.18 -2.59 -1.38
CA VAL A 72 11.96 -1.80 -1.65
C VAL A 72 10.80 -2.62 -2.22
N HIS A 73 11.02 -3.89 -2.61
CA HIS A 73 9.94 -4.73 -3.11
C HIS A 73 9.16 -5.41 -1.99
N LYS A 74 9.76 -5.59 -0.81
CA LYS A 74 9.13 -6.29 0.32
C LYS A 74 7.90 -5.60 0.86
N GLU A 75 7.88 -4.27 0.87
CA GLU A 75 6.73 -3.50 1.36
C GLU A 75 5.44 -3.77 0.54
N TRP A 76 5.56 -4.32 -0.67
CA TRP A 76 4.47 -4.68 -1.58
C TRP A 76 4.01 -6.14 -1.46
N LEU A 77 4.58 -6.90 -0.51
CA LEU A 77 4.28 -8.32 -0.31
C LEU A 77 3.60 -8.53 1.03
N PHE A 78 2.60 -9.41 1.07
CA PHE A 78 1.99 -9.87 2.31
C PHE A 78 2.79 -11.00 2.95
N SER A 79 2.85 -11.01 4.28
CA SER A 79 3.42 -12.13 5.05
C SER A 79 2.48 -13.34 5.05
N SER A 80 3.01 -14.50 5.47
CA SER A 80 2.17 -15.69 5.71
C SER A 80 1.11 -15.44 6.79
N CYS A 81 1.46 -14.72 7.86
CA CYS A 81 0.53 -14.37 8.94
C CYS A 81 -0.64 -13.54 8.42
N THR A 82 -0.36 -12.55 7.57
CA THR A 82 -1.40 -11.74 6.92
C THR A 82 -2.34 -12.61 6.08
N ALA A 83 -1.79 -13.49 5.24
CA ALA A 83 -2.60 -14.39 4.42
C ALA A 83 -3.49 -15.31 5.28
N ASP A 84 -2.99 -15.79 6.41
CA ASP A 84 -3.73 -16.67 7.31
C ASP A 84 -4.80 -15.92 8.11
N TYR A 85 -4.56 -14.68 8.53
CA TYR A 85 -5.58 -13.83 9.14
C TYR A 85 -6.75 -13.58 8.20
N ILE A 86 -6.48 -13.18 6.95
CA ILE A 86 -7.52 -12.92 5.95
C ILE A 86 -8.33 -14.20 5.71
N LYS A 87 -7.68 -15.34 5.48
CA LYS A 87 -8.38 -16.63 5.27
C LYS A 87 -9.28 -16.97 6.46
N HIS A 88 -8.75 -16.84 7.67
CA HIS A 88 -9.50 -17.15 8.88
C HIS A 88 -10.72 -16.23 9.03
N TYR A 89 -10.57 -14.93 8.78
CA TYR A 89 -11.68 -13.99 8.86
C TYR A 89 -12.74 -14.23 7.77
N MET A 90 -12.34 -14.55 6.53
CA MET A 90 -13.27 -14.98 5.48
C MET A 90 -14.09 -16.21 5.91
N ASN A 91 -13.42 -17.22 6.47
CA ASN A 91 -14.09 -18.43 6.98
C ASN A 91 -15.07 -18.10 8.12
N GLN A 92 -14.74 -17.14 8.99
CA GLN A 92 -15.66 -16.70 10.05
C GLN A 92 -16.89 -15.99 9.48
N LEU A 93 -16.71 -15.10 8.49
CA LEU A 93 -17.83 -14.42 7.82
C LEU A 93 -18.74 -15.43 7.11
N ASP A 94 -18.17 -16.42 6.43
CA ASP A 94 -18.93 -17.50 5.79
C ASP A 94 -19.69 -18.34 6.82
N GLY A 95 -19.01 -18.77 7.90
CA GLY A 95 -19.61 -19.59 8.94
C GLY A 95 -20.75 -18.89 9.70
N ARG A 96 -20.75 -17.56 9.74
CA ARG A 96 -21.83 -16.74 10.32
C ARG A 96 -22.90 -16.35 9.30
N ASN A 97 -22.75 -16.76 8.04
CA ASN A 97 -23.60 -16.33 6.92
C ASN A 97 -23.71 -14.78 6.82
N SER A 98 -22.62 -14.08 7.12
CA SER A 98 -22.54 -12.62 7.13
C SER A 98 -21.53 -12.09 6.09
N ASN A 99 -21.06 -12.95 5.19
CA ASN A 99 -20.07 -12.58 4.19
C ASN A 99 -20.70 -11.80 3.02
N CYS A 100 -20.64 -10.47 3.11
CA CYS A 100 -21.07 -9.54 2.07
C CYS A 100 -20.16 -9.50 0.84
N LEU A 101 -18.95 -10.09 0.89
CA LEU A 101 -18.02 -10.14 -0.23
C LEU A 101 -18.30 -11.31 -1.18
N ARG A 102 -19.21 -12.22 -0.80
CA ARG A 102 -19.71 -13.27 -1.69
C ARG A 102 -20.67 -12.62 -2.68
N VAL A 103 -20.14 -12.23 -3.83
CA VAL A 103 -20.93 -11.71 -4.93
C VAL A 103 -21.66 -12.88 -5.59
N ASP A 104 -22.99 -12.90 -5.54
CA ASP A 104 -23.77 -13.74 -6.44
C ASP A 104 -23.51 -13.25 -7.88
N ASN A 105 -23.38 -14.17 -8.84
CA ASN A 105 -22.95 -13.87 -10.22
C ASN A 105 -23.81 -12.79 -10.93
N ASN A 106 -24.99 -12.49 -10.36
CA ASN A 106 -25.96 -11.51 -10.82
C ASN A 106 -25.56 -10.03 -10.57
N LEU A 107 -24.57 -9.73 -9.72
CA LEU A 107 -24.10 -8.36 -9.43
C LEU A 107 -22.86 -7.94 -10.26
N ARG A 108 -22.35 -8.84 -11.12
CA ARG A 108 -21.26 -8.54 -12.09
C ARG A 108 -21.47 -7.27 -12.95
N PRO A 109 -22.69 -6.88 -13.36
CA PRO A 109 -22.85 -5.71 -14.23
C PRO A 109 -22.30 -4.40 -13.64
N PHE A 110 -22.35 -4.20 -12.31
CA PHE A 110 -21.87 -2.97 -11.67
C PHE A 110 -20.34 -2.85 -11.58
N LEU A 111 -19.61 -3.96 -11.69
CA LEU A 111 -18.14 -3.96 -11.68
C LEU A 111 -17.55 -3.74 -13.08
N GLN A 112 -18.38 -3.78 -14.12
CA GLN A 112 -17.93 -3.71 -15.51
C GLN A 112 -17.62 -2.26 -15.95
N ASP A 113 -18.11 -1.28 -15.22
CA ASP A 113 -17.96 0.15 -15.50
C ASP A 113 -16.75 0.81 -14.81
N ILE A 114 -15.99 0.07 -13.99
CA ILE A 114 -14.76 0.58 -13.37
C ILE A 114 -13.57 0.21 -14.26
N GLU A 115 -13.21 1.12 -15.17
CA GLU A 115 -12.00 0.99 -15.99
C GLU A 115 -10.78 1.30 -15.12
N TYR A 116 -10.12 0.27 -14.59
CA TYR A 116 -8.82 0.43 -13.95
C TYR A 116 -7.73 0.51 -15.02
N SER A 117 -6.77 1.43 -14.82
CA SER A 117 -5.60 1.49 -15.69
C SER A 117 -4.83 0.18 -15.63
N LYS A 118 -4.61 -0.43 -16.80
CA LYS A 118 -3.70 -1.57 -16.96
C LYS A 118 -2.24 -1.13 -17.07
N HIS A 119 -1.99 0.18 -17.15
CA HIS A 119 -0.66 0.77 -17.21
C HIS A 119 -0.08 0.92 -15.81
N MET A 120 1.21 0.60 -15.67
CA MET A 120 1.96 0.83 -14.43
C MET A 120 2.01 2.33 -14.12
N TYR A 121 1.94 2.71 -12.85
CA TYR A 121 1.99 4.12 -12.42
C TYR A 121 3.15 4.91 -13.05
N GLY A 122 4.35 4.32 -13.07
CA GLY A 122 5.54 4.95 -13.68
C GLY A 122 5.52 5.05 -15.21
N SER A 123 4.59 4.37 -15.90
CA SER A 123 4.37 4.55 -17.34
C SER A 123 3.35 5.64 -17.67
N LEU A 124 2.53 6.03 -16.68
CA LEU A 124 1.58 7.14 -16.79
C LEU A 124 2.19 8.45 -16.34
N TYR A 125 3.04 8.41 -15.31
CA TYR A 125 3.67 9.58 -14.72
C TYR A 125 5.19 9.41 -14.69
N GLY A 126 5.90 10.21 -15.48
CA GLY A 126 7.35 10.31 -15.46
C GLY A 126 7.88 10.85 -14.14
N ALA A 127 9.20 10.73 -13.91
CA ALA A 127 9.82 11.12 -12.64
C ALA A 127 9.58 12.60 -12.26
N ASP A 128 9.62 13.51 -13.24
CA ASP A 128 9.33 14.93 -13.01
C ASP A 128 7.85 15.15 -12.67
N GLU A 129 6.93 14.49 -13.38
CA GLU A 129 5.49 14.60 -13.13
C GLU A 129 5.13 14.10 -11.73
N GLN A 130 5.76 13.03 -11.26
CA GLN A 130 5.59 12.55 -9.88
C GLN A 130 6.10 13.57 -8.84
N CYS A 131 7.22 14.26 -9.12
CA CYS A 131 7.66 15.37 -8.28
C CYS A 131 6.68 16.53 -8.30
N GLN A 132 6.08 16.84 -9.45
CA GLN A 132 5.11 17.92 -9.60
C GLN A 132 3.81 17.64 -8.86
N ILE A 133 3.34 16.40 -8.91
CA ILE A 133 2.17 15.95 -8.14
C ILE A 133 2.45 16.12 -6.64
N LYS A 134 3.59 15.66 -6.14
CA LYS A 134 3.87 15.67 -4.70
C LYS A 134 4.26 17.05 -4.14
N TYR A 135 5.05 17.83 -4.87
CA TYR A 135 5.71 19.03 -4.35
C TYR A 135 5.30 20.33 -5.08
N GLY A 136 4.50 20.23 -6.14
CA GLY A 136 3.98 21.36 -6.90
C GLY A 136 4.62 21.53 -8.29
N PRO A 137 4.03 22.36 -9.15
CA PRO A 137 4.30 22.39 -10.60
C PRO A 137 5.74 22.78 -10.99
N HIS A 138 6.52 23.34 -10.05
CA HIS A 138 7.91 23.76 -10.28
C HIS A 138 8.93 22.75 -9.73
N SER A 139 8.50 21.57 -9.29
CA SER A 139 9.36 20.51 -8.80
C SER A 139 9.78 19.54 -9.91
N TYR A 140 10.99 19.00 -9.79
CA TYR A 140 11.59 18.09 -10.77
C TYR A 140 12.42 17.05 -10.05
N VAL A 141 12.70 15.93 -10.72
CA VAL A 141 13.60 14.93 -10.16
C VAL A 141 15.00 15.54 -10.00
N CYS A 142 15.65 15.25 -8.87
CA CYS A 142 17.04 15.63 -8.64
C CYS A 142 17.96 14.90 -9.62
N ARG A 143 18.21 15.51 -10.78
CA ARG A 143 19.20 15.04 -11.75
C ARG A 143 20.57 15.48 -11.27
N VAL A 144 21.31 14.59 -10.62
CA VAL A 144 22.73 14.83 -10.36
C VAL A 144 23.40 14.99 -11.72
N SER A 145 23.82 16.20 -12.09
CA SER A 145 24.66 16.35 -13.26
C SER A 145 25.99 15.69 -12.93
N THR A 146 26.31 14.57 -13.59
CA THR A 146 27.69 14.08 -13.65
C THR A 146 28.50 15.05 -14.52
N LYS A 147 28.74 16.27 -14.03
CA LYS A 147 29.89 17.06 -14.45
C LYS A 147 31.09 16.65 -13.59
N PHE A 148 31.63 15.47 -13.88
CA PHE A 148 33.06 15.26 -13.69
C PHE A 148 33.69 15.28 -15.08
N SER A 149 33.92 16.49 -15.57
CA SER A 149 34.79 16.74 -16.71
C SER A 149 35.57 18.00 -16.39
N LEU A 150 36.85 17.80 -16.06
CA LEU A 150 38.03 18.58 -16.43
C LEU A 150 37.95 20.12 -16.36
N LEU A 151 39.05 20.71 -15.85
CA LEU A 151 39.36 22.13 -15.59
C LEU A 151 39.12 22.49 -14.11
N HIS A 152 40.14 22.66 -13.28
CA HIS A 152 41.17 23.69 -13.43
C HIS A 152 42.59 23.17 -13.07
N SER A 153 43.47 23.19 -14.07
CA SER A 153 44.85 23.66 -13.88
C SER A 153 44.82 25.18 -13.67
N HIS A 154 45.89 25.72 -13.07
CA HIS A 154 46.08 27.09 -12.55
C HIS A 154 45.64 27.19 -11.07
N THR A 155 46.53 27.28 -10.09
CA THR A 155 47.87 27.91 -10.02
C THR A 155 48.84 27.12 -9.17
#